data_AF-A0A482YV16-F1
#
_entry.id   AF-A0A482YV16-F1
#
_cell.length_a   1.000
_cell.length_b   1.000
_cell.length_c   1.000
_cell.angle_alpha   90.00
_cell.angle_beta   90.00
_cell.angle_gamma   90.00
#
_symmetry.space_group_name_H-M   'P 1'
#
loop_
_entity.id
_entity.type
_entity.pdbx_description
1 polymer ?
#
loop_
_entity_poly.entity_id
_entity_poly.type
_entity_poly.pdbx_seq_one_letter_code
_entity_poly.pdbx_strand_id
1 'polypeptide(L)'
;MVSSFRLRTEHQDAIHGIDSNIYAPGSDAQTANYGGKITEASVGVNYMYAPAKNISIEYITPLSQDRNGYQANKESVIAISWRNAFF
;
A
#
# COMPACT_ATOMS: atom_id res chain seq x y z
N MET A 1 -20.10 -13.45 -10.44
CA MET A 1 -19.56 -12.64 -9.33
C MET A 1 -18.49 -13.45 -8.64
N VAL A 2 -17.37 -12.84 -8.26
CA VAL A 2 -16.25 -13.51 -7.59
C VAL A 2 -15.94 -12.78 -6.29
N SER A 3 -15.77 -13.51 -5.19
CA SER A 3 -15.27 -12.96 -3.93
C SER A 3 -13.75 -13.16 -3.84
N SER A 4 -13.08 -12.24 -3.14
CA SER A 4 -11.64 -12.32 -2.90
C SER A 4 -11.33 -12.05 -1.44
N PHE A 5 -10.39 -12.83 -0.91
CA PHE A 5 -9.69 -12.54 0.34
C PHE A 5 -8.20 -12.42 0.02
N ARG A 6 -7.53 -11.41 0.57
CA ARG A 6 -6.09 -11.22 0.39
C ARG A 6 -5.44 -10.81 1.70
N LEU A 7 -4.30 -11.42 1.97
CA LEU A 7 -3.38 -11.00 3.02
C LEU A 7 -2.13 -10.41 2.33
N ARG A 8 -1.75 -9.20 2.72
CA ARG A 8 -0.54 -8.52 2.22
C ARG A 8 0.36 -8.19 3.40
N THR A 9 1.62 -8.59 3.32
CA THR A 9 2.67 -8.11 4.22
C THR A 9 3.73 -7.41 3.40
N GLU A 10 4.13 -6.23 3.86
CA GLU A 10 5.15 -5.40 3.26
C GLU A 10 6.20 -5.09 4.32
N HIS A 11 7.47 -5.19 3.93
CA HIS A 11 8.62 -4.81 4.73
C HIS A 11 9.45 -3.84 3.91
N GLN A 12 9.73 -2.68 4.49
CA GLN A 12 10.61 -1.68 3.92
C GLN A 12 11.80 -1.54 4.85
N ASP A 13 13.00 -1.67 4.30
CA ASP A 13 14.23 -1.38 5.05
C ASP A 13 14.46 0.13 5.14
N ALA A 14 15.21 0.55 6.16
CA ALA A 14 15.64 1.93 6.29
C ALA A 14 16.67 2.28 5.20
N ILE A 15 16.71 3.56 4.83
CA ILE A 15 17.75 4.06 3.92
C ILE A 15 19.06 4.16 4.69
N HIS A 16 20.12 3.55 4.14
CA HIS A 16 21.47 3.59 4.68
C HIS A 16 22.45 4.07 3.61
N GLY A 17 23.41 4.91 3.98
CA GLY A 17 24.46 5.41 3.09
C GLY A 17 24.90 6.83 3.42
N ILE A 18 26.16 7.14 3.13
CA ILE A 18 26.76 8.48 3.27
C ILE A 18 27.57 8.72 2.00
N ASP A 19 27.36 9.85 1.33
CA ASP A 19 28.20 10.30 0.22
C ASP A 19 29.15 11.39 0.70
N SER A 20 30.45 11.15 0.62
CA SER A 20 31.50 12.08 1.06
C SER A 20 31.56 13.37 0.24
N ASN A 21 30.93 13.42 -0.93
CA ASN A 21 30.79 14.63 -1.74
C ASN A 21 29.59 15.50 -1.32
N ILE A 22 28.72 15.00 -0.43
CA ILE A 22 27.55 15.72 0.08
C ILE A 22 27.92 16.38 1.42
N TYR A 23 28.15 17.70 1.40
CA TYR A 23 28.67 18.47 2.53
C TYR A 23 27.67 18.69 3.68
N ALA A 24 26.37 18.53 3.43
CA ALA A 24 25.33 18.59 4.44
C ALA A 24 24.22 17.57 4.08
N PRO A 25 23.63 16.85 5.05
CA PRO A 25 22.43 16.09 4.75
C PRO A 25 21.42 17.06 4.13
N GLY A 26 21.00 16.79 2.89
CA GLY A 26 19.93 17.59 2.30
C GLY A 26 18.77 17.59 3.30
N SER A 27 18.26 18.76 3.66
CA SER A 27 17.24 18.89 4.72
C SER A 27 15.98 18.05 4.46
N ASP A 28 15.81 17.56 3.23
CA ASP A 28 14.71 16.72 2.76
C ASP A 28 14.99 15.20 2.87
N ALA A 29 16.24 14.80 3.14
CA ALA A 29 16.65 13.40 3.28
C ALA A 29 16.54 12.93 4.74
N GLN A 30 15.35 13.00 5.33
CA GLN A 30 15.08 12.41 6.64
C GLN A 30 15.01 10.88 6.52
N THR A 31 16.15 10.20 6.62
CA THR A 31 16.26 8.73 6.53
C THR A 31 15.42 8.01 7.58
N ALA A 32 15.15 8.66 8.72
CA ALA A 32 14.26 8.13 9.76
C ALA A 32 12.80 7.98 9.31
N ASN A 33 12.37 8.64 8.23
CA ASN A 33 11.03 8.48 7.67
C ASN A 33 10.92 7.27 6.74
N TYR A 34 11.99 6.52 6.51
CA TYR A 34 12.00 5.34 5.64
C TYR A 34 12.16 4.07 6.45
N GLY A 35 11.50 3.03 5.98
CA GLY A 35 11.44 1.72 6.61
C GLY A 35 10.11 1.49 7.34
N GLY A 36 9.93 0.25 7.78
CA GLY A 36 8.75 -0.18 8.54
C GLY A 36 8.16 -1.48 8.02
N LYS A 37 7.12 -1.95 8.69
CA LYS A 37 6.42 -3.19 8.35
C LYS A 37 4.92 -2.97 8.45
N ILE A 38 4.18 -3.42 7.45
CA ILE A 38 2.72 -3.45 7.51
C ILE A 38 2.17 -4.79 7.08
N THR A 39 1.14 -5.25 7.77
CA THR A 39 0.32 -6.40 7.37
C THR A 39 -1.12 -5.97 7.29
N GLU A 40 -1.75 -6.20 6.14
CA GLU A 40 -3.13 -5.84 5.84
C GLU A 40 -3.91 -7.08 5.39
N ALA A 41 -5.16 -7.17 5.81
CA ALA A 41 -6.13 -8.10 5.26
C ALA A 41 -7.15 -7.33 4.44
N SER A 42 -7.63 -7.95 3.36
CA SER A 42 -8.71 -7.40 2.55
C SER A 42 -9.72 -8.45 2.13
N VAL A 43 -10.97 -8.00 2.03
CA VAL A 43 -12.10 -8.77 1.52
C VAL A 43 -12.81 -7.95 0.46
N GLY A 44 -13.23 -8.58 -0.62
CA GLY A 44 -13.85 -7.86 -1.72
C GLY A 44 -14.70 -8.73 -2.62
N VAL A 45 -15.44 -8.05 -3.49
CA VAL A 45 -16.27 -8.66 -4.53
C VAL A 45 -15.97 -8.01 -5.88
N ASN A 46 -15.96 -8.83 -6.92
CA ASN A 46 -15.82 -8.40 -8.31
C ASN A 46 -17.00 -8.91 -9.14
N TYR A 47 -17.62 -8.00 -9.89
CA TYR A 47 -18.71 -8.31 -10.80
C TYR A 47 -18.34 -7.88 -12.22
N MET A 48 -18.17 -8.87 -13.10
CA MET A 48 -18.00 -8.67 -14.53
C MET A 48 -19.37 -8.69 -15.21
N TYR A 49 -19.84 -7.52 -15.65
CA TYR A 49 -21.17 -7.36 -16.26
C TYR A 49 -21.15 -7.53 -17.78
N ALA A 50 -19.97 -7.45 -18.41
CA ALA A 50 -19.72 -7.80 -19.80
C ALA A 50 -18.27 -8.28 -19.96
N PRO A 51 -17.90 -8.98 -21.04
CA PRO A 51 -16.51 -9.36 -21.30
C PRO A 51 -15.58 -8.14 -21.18
N ALA A 52 -14.49 -8.28 -20.43
CA ALA A 52 -13.53 -7.21 -20.10
C ALA A 52 -14.07 -5.99 -19.32
N LYS A 53 -15.35 -5.98 -18.92
CA LYS A 53 -15.96 -4.87 -18.17
C LYS A 53 -16.40 -5.32 -16.78
N ASN A 54 -15.82 -4.74 -15.73
CA ASN A 54 -16.15 -5.10 -14.37
C ASN A 54 -16.19 -3.91 -13.41
N ILE A 55 -16.85 -4.14 -12.28
CA ILE A 55 -16.88 -3.28 -11.10
C ILE A 55 -16.46 -4.11 -9.89
N SER A 56 -15.75 -3.49 -8.94
CA SER A 56 -15.36 -4.16 -7.69
C SER A 56 -15.39 -3.22 -6.50
N ILE A 57 -15.60 -3.82 -5.34
CA ILE A 57 -15.50 -3.15 -4.04
C ILE A 57 -14.62 -4.03 -3.14
N GLU A 58 -13.65 -3.44 -2.47
CA GLU A 58 -12.74 -4.10 -1.53
C GLU A 58 -12.67 -3.29 -0.23
N TYR A 59 -12.81 -3.96 0.91
CA TYR A 59 -12.51 -3.39 2.23
C TYR A 59 -11.16 -3.91 2.70
N ILE A 60 -10.27 -3.01 3.08
CA ILE A 60 -8.88 -3.28 3.45
C ILE A 60 -8.69 -2.77 4.87
N THR A 61 -8.12 -3.59 5.75
CA THR A 61 -7.83 -3.20 7.13
C THR A 61 -6.40 -3.58 7.52
N PRO A 62 -5.64 -2.66 8.15
CA PRO A 62 -4.32 -2.99 8.69
C PRO A 62 -4.49 -3.87 9.94
N LEU A 63 -3.88 -5.05 9.92
CA LEU A 63 -3.84 -5.96 11.07
C LEU A 63 -2.70 -5.62 12.02
N SER A 64 -1.56 -5.18 11.47
CA SER A 64 -0.38 -4.78 12.22
C SER A 64 0.42 -3.78 11.40
N GLN A 65 0.96 -2.75 12.05
CA GLN A 65 1.80 -1.75 11.41
C GLN A 65 2.86 -1.23 12.38
N ASP A 66 4.08 -1.07 11.84
CA ASP A 66 5.18 -0.30 12.41
C ASP A 66 5.67 0.65 11.31
N ARG A 67 5.58 1.95 11.58
CA ARG A 67 5.69 3.03 10.58
C ARG A 67 6.81 4.03 10.89
N ASN A 68 7.85 3.58 11.61
CA ASN A 68 9.05 4.36 11.95
C ASN A 68 8.75 5.73 12.61
N GLY A 69 7.59 5.85 13.29
CA GLY A 69 7.19 7.00 14.10
C GLY A 69 6.82 8.29 13.34
N TYR A 70 7.40 8.53 12.16
CA TYR A 70 7.14 9.73 11.37
C TYR A 70 6.01 9.56 10.34
N GLN A 71 5.77 8.35 9.84
CA GLN A 71 4.68 8.12 8.89
C GLN A 71 3.36 7.96 9.64
N ALA A 72 2.29 8.57 9.13
CA ALA A 72 0.96 8.42 9.70
C ALA A 72 0.48 6.97 9.62
N ASN A 73 -0.17 6.48 10.68
CA ASN A 73 -0.77 5.15 10.68
C ASN A 73 -1.80 5.03 9.55
N LYS A 74 -1.79 3.89 8.86
CA LYS A 74 -2.85 3.54 7.93
C LYS A 74 -4.10 3.18 8.72
N GLU A 75 -5.23 3.61 8.18
CA GLU A 75 -6.57 3.24 8.64
C GLU A 75 -7.21 2.27 7.65
N SER A 76 -8.44 1.86 7.95
CA SER A 76 -9.20 0.99 7.04
C SER A 76 -9.64 1.77 5.79
N VAL A 77 -9.62 1.09 4.65
CA VAL A 77 -9.90 1.69 3.33
C VAL A 77 -11.00 0.91 2.64
N ILE A 78 -11.92 1.64 1.98
CA ILE A 78 -12.83 1.08 0.99
C ILE A 78 -12.31 1.49 -0.39
N ALA A 79 -11.94 0.49 -1.20
CA ALA A 79 -11.51 0.68 -2.58
C ALA A 79 -12.64 0.29 -3.53
N ILE A 80 -13.00 1.21 -4.44
CA ILE A 80 -13.95 0.96 -5.52
C ILE A 80 -13.17 0.99 -6.81
N SER A 81 -13.32 -0.02 -7.66
CA SER A 81 -12.66 -0.07 -8.96
C SER A 81 -13.65 -0.39 -10.07
N TRP A 82 -13.37 0.15 -11.26
CA TRP A 82 -14.11 -0.11 -12.49
C TRP A 82 -13.10 -0.31 -13.61
N ARG A 83 -13.33 -1.31 -14.45
CA ARG A 83 -12.57 -1.54 -15.67
C ARG A 83 -13.51 -1.55 -16.86
N ASN A 84 -13.11 -0.85 -17.90
CA ASN A 84 -13.73 -0.90 -19.21
C ASN A 84 -12.63 -1.09 -20.27
N ALA A 85 -12.24 -2.34 -20.49
CA ALA A 85 -11.26 -2.69 -21.50
C ALA A 85 -11.94 -3.15 -22.80
N PHE A 86 -11.22 -3.03 -23.92
CA PHE A 86 -11.60 -3.52 -25.24
C PHE A 86 -10.66 -4.66 -25.66
N PHE A 87 -11.17 -5.54 -26.51
CA PHE A 87 -10.41 -6.55 -27.22
C PHE A 87 -10.35 -6.17 -28.70
#